data_AF-A0A2G5LBK0-F1
#
_entry.id   AF-A0A2G5LBK0-F1
#
_cell.length_a   1.000
_cell.length_b   1.000
_cell.length_c   1.000
_cell.angle_alpha   90.00
_cell.angle_beta   90.00
_cell.angle_gamma   90.00
#
_symmetry.space_group_name_H-M   'P 1'
#
loop_
_entity.id
_entity.type
_entity.pdbx_description
1 polymer ?
#
loop_
_entity_poly.entity_id
_entity_poly.type
_entity_poly.pdbx_seq_one_letter_code
_entity_poly.pdbx_strand_id
1 'polypeptide(L)'
;MAVVGIVVVSTLPYFHDVITDQSGTREGIPIIGAEELFTDSQGKIMGFSSYRIFLYTLMIYLFAHIGFVGWMMDAKGKFYRIALAVPVILSGYTVAVILFNAKETTFNSTSTKFYITIAATIGVLAAYILDHRSKLNLKKGEGEHAGS
;
A
#
# COMPACT_ATOMS: atom_id res chain seq x y z
N MET A 1 -12.90 -15.70 11.09
CA MET A 1 -11.64 -14.94 11.01
C MET A 1 -11.66 -13.90 9.90
N ALA A 2 -11.97 -14.24 8.64
CA ALA A 2 -12.02 -13.26 7.54
C ALA A 2 -12.98 -12.08 7.79
N VAL A 3 -14.17 -12.36 8.33
CA VAL A 3 -15.18 -11.33 8.67
C VAL A 3 -14.65 -10.33 9.70
N VAL A 4 -13.96 -10.81 10.74
CA VAL A 4 -13.37 -9.94 11.78
C VAL A 4 -12.26 -9.08 11.19
N GLY A 5 -11.42 -9.64 10.30
CA GLY A 5 -10.39 -8.88 9.60
C GLY A 5 -10.95 -7.76 8.72
N ILE A 6 -12.03 -8.03 7.98
CA ILE A 6 -12.70 -7.01 7.16
C ILE A 6 -13.27 -5.91 8.05
N VAL A 7 -13.93 -6.25 9.16
CA VAL A 7 -14.48 -5.24 10.09
C VAL A 7 -13.36 -4.35 10.63
N VAL A 8 -12.25 -4.91 11.09
CA VAL A 8 -11.11 -4.13 11.61
C VAL A 8 -10.53 -3.22 10.52
N VAL A 9 -10.29 -3.74 9.32
CA VAL A 9 -9.76 -2.94 8.20
C VAL A 9 -10.76 -1.85 7.78
N SER A 10 -12.06 -2.12 7.82
CA SER A 10 -13.10 -1.14 7.48
C SER A 10 -13.14 0.03 8.47
N THR A 11 -12.70 -0.19 9.71
CA THR A 11 -12.63 0.87 10.73
C THR A 11 -11.37 1.74 10.63
N LEU A 12 -10.34 1.31 9.88
CA LEU A 12 -9.06 2.03 9.81
C LEU A 12 -9.22 3.52 9.47
N PRO A 13 -10.00 3.92 8.44
CA PRO A 13 -10.17 5.34 8.09
C PRO A 13 -10.70 6.20 9.25
N TYR A 14 -11.49 5.61 10.16
CA TYR A 14 -12.10 6.30 11.30
C TYR A 14 -11.22 6.26 12.56
N PHE A 15 -10.10 5.54 12.53
CA PHE A 15 -9.22 5.38 13.69
C PHE A 15 -8.62 6.71 14.17
N HIS A 16 -8.49 7.68 13.27
CA HIS A 16 -8.05 9.04 13.62
C HIS A 16 -8.99 9.72 14.64
N ASP A 17 -10.31 9.50 14.58
CA ASP A 17 -11.29 10.06 15.53
C ASP A 17 -11.27 9.35 16.89
N VAL A 18 -10.73 8.14 16.96
CA VAL A 18 -10.54 7.43 18.22
C VAL A 18 -9.38 8.05 18.99
N ILE A 19 -8.29 8.37 18.28
CA ILE A 19 -7.04 8.87 18.86
C ILE A 19 -7.07 10.38 19.10
N THR A 20 -7.74 11.15 18.25
CA THR A 20 -7.65 12.62 18.23
C THR A 20 -9.02 13.29 18.35
N ASP A 21 -9.02 14.48 18.96
CA ASP A 21 -10.14 15.42 19.03
C ASP A 21 -9.76 16.75 18.34
N GLN A 22 -10.64 17.75 18.37
CA GLN A 22 -10.39 19.07 17.79
C GLN A 22 -9.18 19.80 18.41
N SER A 23 -8.86 19.48 19.67
CA SER A 23 -7.77 20.08 20.44
C SER A 23 -6.43 19.33 20.33
N GLY A 24 -6.37 18.17 19.67
CA GLY A 24 -5.16 17.34 19.59
C GLY A 24 -5.42 15.88 19.97
N THR A 25 -4.45 15.21 20.57
CA THR A 25 -4.62 13.82 21.06
C THR A 25 -5.62 13.78 22.22
N ARG A 26 -6.53 12.80 22.19
CA ARG A 26 -7.63 12.69 23.15
C ARG A 26 -7.13 12.25 24.53
N GLU A 27 -7.66 12.86 25.60
CA GLU A 27 -7.30 12.49 26.97
C GLU A 27 -7.66 11.01 27.25
N GLY A 28 -6.73 10.27 27.87
CA GLY A 28 -6.90 8.86 28.20
C GLY A 28 -6.43 7.86 27.13
N ILE A 29 -6.04 8.32 25.93
CA ILE A 29 -5.31 7.49 24.97
C ILE A 29 -3.83 7.47 25.37
N PRO A 30 -3.19 6.31 25.59
CA PRO A 30 -1.76 6.26 25.87
C PRO A 30 -0.99 6.83 24.68
N ILE A 31 -0.26 7.92 24.91
CA ILE A 31 0.60 8.55 23.91
C ILE A 31 1.79 7.60 23.68
N ILE A 32 1.72 6.81 22.62
CA ILE A 32 2.77 5.86 22.19
C ILE A 32 4.02 6.54 21.60
N GLY A 33 4.19 7.85 21.81
CA GLY A 33 5.30 8.65 21.26
C GLY A 33 5.25 8.85 19.75
N ALA A 34 4.24 8.35 19.05
CA ALA A 34 4.11 8.48 17.60
C ALA A 34 3.96 9.96 17.17
N GLU A 35 3.24 10.77 17.95
CA GLU A 35 3.13 12.21 17.69
C GLU A 35 4.50 12.90 17.82
N GLU A 36 5.24 12.64 18.89
CA GLU A 36 6.59 13.20 19.12
C GLU A 36 7.61 12.74 18.08
N LEU A 37 7.56 11.46 17.66
CA LEU A 37 8.44 10.91 16.61
C LEU A 37 8.24 11.57 15.24
N PHE A 38 7.04 12.09 14.98
CA PHE A 38 6.66 12.66 13.69
C PHE A 38 6.54 14.19 13.72
N THR A 39 6.68 14.81 14.88
CA THR A 39 6.67 16.27 15.04
C THR A 39 8.05 16.85 14.68
N ASP A 40 8.08 17.81 13.76
CA ASP A 40 9.29 18.53 13.39
C ASP A 40 9.63 19.63 14.40
N SER A 41 10.81 20.23 14.25
CA SER A 41 11.29 21.32 15.12
C SER A 41 10.44 22.60 15.06
N GLN A 42 9.48 22.69 14.13
CA GLN A 42 8.52 23.79 14.02
C GLN A 42 7.15 23.44 14.61
N GLY A 43 7.02 22.29 15.28
CA GLY A 43 5.77 21.83 15.88
C GLY A 43 4.75 21.31 14.86
N LYS A 44 5.17 21.04 13.61
CA LYS A 44 4.30 20.46 12.57
C LYS A 44 4.59 18.97 12.41
N ILE A 45 3.54 18.19 12.20
CA ILE A 45 3.67 16.73 12.16
C ILE A 45 3.88 16.30 10.71
N MET A 46 5.13 15.96 10.37
CA MET A 46 5.55 15.57 9.02
C MET A 46 4.98 16.50 7.95
N GLY A 47 4.99 17.83 8.18
CA GLY A 47 4.44 18.84 7.28
C GLY A 47 2.91 18.86 7.11
N PHE A 48 2.13 18.14 7.93
CA PHE A 48 0.66 18.28 8.00
C PHE A 48 0.27 19.39 8.98
N SER A 49 -0.93 19.95 8.81
CA SER A 49 -1.43 21.03 9.66
C SER A 49 -1.84 20.56 11.07
N SER A 50 -2.13 19.27 11.24
CA SER A 50 -2.41 18.67 12.56
C SER A 50 -2.13 17.18 12.55
N TYR A 51 -1.96 16.60 13.75
CA TYR A 51 -1.79 15.15 13.93
C TYR A 51 -3.00 14.37 13.38
N ARG A 52 -4.20 14.91 13.61
CA ARG A 52 -5.46 14.34 13.14
C ARG A 52 -5.49 14.17 11.62
N ILE A 53 -5.05 15.19 10.88
CA ILE A 53 -5.04 15.16 9.41
C ILE A 53 -3.97 14.19 8.90
N PHE A 54 -2.80 14.15 9.55
CA PHE A 54 -1.78 13.14 9.25
C PHE A 54 -2.33 11.72 9.42
N LEU A 55 -2.91 11.41 10.58
CA LEU A 55 -3.48 10.10 10.87
C LEU A 55 -4.60 9.74 9.90
N TYR A 56 -5.55 10.66 9.66
CA TYR A 56 -6.63 10.46 8.70
C TYR A 56 -6.09 10.08 7.31
N THR A 57 -5.12 10.86 6.83
CA THR A 57 -4.51 10.64 5.50
C THR A 57 -3.81 9.29 5.47
N LEU A 58 -2.95 8.99 6.44
CA LEU A 58 -2.21 7.74 6.52
C LEU A 58 -3.16 6.52 6.59
N MET A 59 -4.19 6.58 7.43
CA MET A 59 -5.14 5.47 7.61
C MET A 59 -5.96 5.19 6.34
N ILE A 60 -6.36 6.21 5.58
CA ILE A 60 -7.06 6.00 4.30
C ILE A 60 -6.17 5.30 3.28
N TYR A 61 -4.91 5.74 3.14
CA TYR A 61 -4.00 5.10 2.20
C TYR A 61 -3.59 3.70 2.64
N LEU A 62 -3.43 3.47 3.94
CA LEU A 62 -3.22 2.13 4.51
C LEU A 62 -4.42 1.22 4.27
N PHE A 63 -5.64 1.71 4.48
CA PHE A 63 -6.87 0.97 4.17
C PHE A 63 -6.90 0.52 2.71
N ALA A 64 -6.66 1.45 1.78
CA ALA A 64 -6.62 1.13 0.35
C ALA A 64 -5.52 0.11 0.02
N HIS A 65 -4.32 0.26 0.60
CA HIS A 65 -3.22 -0.66 0.38
C HIS A 65 -3.52 -2.08 0.89
N ILE A 66 -4.03 -2.20 2.13
CA ILE A 66 -4.45 -3.48 2.71
C ILE A 66 -5.54 -4.13 1.85
N GLY A 67 -6.49 -3.35 1.34
CA GLY A 67 -7.54 -3.82 0.43
C GLY A 67 -6.96 -4.46 -0.83
N PHE A 68 -6.02 -3.79 -1.51
CA PHE A 68 -5.37 -4.34 -2.70
C PHE A 68 -4.51 -5.57 -2.41
N VAL A 69 -3.76 -5.56 -1.30
CA VAL A 69 -2.98 -6.73 -0.87
C VAL A 69 -3.89 -7.92 -0.57
N GLY A 70 -4.98 -7.69 0.17
CA GLY A 70 -5.99 -8.70 0.47
C GLY A 70 -6.62 -9.28 -0.79
N TRP A 71 -6.97 -8.43 -1.76
CA TRP A 71 -7.50 -8.89 -3.05
C TRP A 71 -6.47 -9.72 -3.84
N MET A 72 -5.20 -9.32 -3.84
CA MET A 72 -4.13 -10.07 -4.49
C MET A 72 -3.87 -11.43 -3.82
N MET A 73 -4.07 -11.52 -2.50
CA MET A 73 -3.99 -12.78 -1.75
C MET A 73 -5.17 -13.70 -2.04
N ASP A 74 -6.39 -13.17 -2.16
CA ASP A 74 -7.59 -13.93 -2.55
C ASP A 74 -7.51 -14.43 -4.01
N ALA A 75 -6.93 -13.64 -4.90
CA ALA A 75 -6.82 -13.97 -6.32
C ALA A 75 -5.81 -15.10 -6.64
N LYS A 76 -5.32 -15.86 -5.65
CA LYS A 76 -4.42 -17.01 -5.87
C LYS A 76 -4.99 -17.97 -6.91
N GLY A 77 -4.18 -18.33 -7.90
CA GLY A 77 -4.56 -19.19 -9.03
C GLY A 77 -5.33 -18.50 -10.16
N LYS A 78 -5.79 -17.26 -9.97
CA LYS A 78 -6.52 -16.50 -11.00
C LYS A 78 -5.55 -15.75 -11.91
N PHE A 79 -5.84 -15.73 -13.20
CA PHE A 79 -4.99 -15.11 -14.24
C PHE A 79 -4.73 -13.62 -13.99
N TYR A 80 -5.76 -12.88 -13.58
CA TYR A 80 -5.67 -11.43 -13.36
C TYR A 80 -4.91 -11.04 -12.09
N ARG A 81 -4.50 -12.00 -11.24
CA ARG A 81 -3.78 -11.71 -9.99
C ARG A 81 -2.53 -10.88 -10.22
N ILE A 82 -1.81 -11.13 -11.32
CA ILE A 82 -0.60 -10.39 -11.64
C ILE A 82 -0.89 -8.91 -11.91
N ALA A 83 -2.03 -8.59 -12.52
CA ALA A 83 -2.45 -7.20 -12.75
C ALA A 83 -2.75 -6.46 -11.44
N LEU A 84 -3.17 -7.17 -10.38
CA LEU A 84 -3.35 -6.58 -9.04
C LEU A 84 -2.03 -6.12 -8.40
N ALA A 85 -0.87 -6.57 -8.89
CA ALA A 85 0.42 -6.06 -8.42
C ALA A 85 0.58 -4.56 -8.67
N VAL A 86 0.01 -4.03 -9.77
CA VAL A 86 0.10 -2.60 -10.09
C VAL A 86 -0.52 -1.72 -9.00
N PRO A 87 -1.82 -1.87 -8.65
CA PRO A 87 -2.40 -1.07 -7.57
C PRO A 87 -1.79 -1.36 -6.19
N VAL A 88 -1.26 -2.56 -5.94
CA VAL A 88 -0.48 -2.86 -4.71
C VAL A 88 0.79 -2.03 -4.64
N ILE A 89 1.57 -1.97 -5.73
CA ILE A 89 2.80 -1.17 -5.81
C ILE A 89 2.49 0.32 -5.65
N LEU A 90 1.46 0.83 -6.32
CA LEU A 90 1.10 2.25 -6.30
C LEU A 90 0.57 2.70 -4.93
N SER A 91 -0.30 1.91 -4.31
CA SER A 91 -0.79 2.19 -2.96
C SER A 91 0.33 2.09 -1.93
N GLY A 92 1.21 1.08 -2.03
CA GLY A 92 2.37 0.93 -1.15
C GLY A 92 3.36 2.09 -1.29
N TYR A 93 3.61 2.55 -2.52
CA TYR A 93 4.41 3.73 -2.79
C TYR A 93 3.84 4.98 -2.11
N THR A 94 2.52 5.19 -2.19
CA THR A 94 1.87 6.34 -1.58
C THR A 94 1.97 6.30 -0.06
N VAL A 95 1.77 5.12 0.55
CA VAL A 95 1.98 4.92 1.99
C VAL A 95 3.44 5.23 2.38
N ALA A 96 4.42 4.76 1.61
CA ALA A 96 5.83 5.03 1.86
C ALA A 96 6.15 6.53 1.78
N VAL A 97 5.63 7.24 0.77
CA VAL A 97 5.81 8.69 0.63
C VAL A 97 5.29 9.44 1.87
N ILE A 98 4.18 8.99 2.46
CA ILE A 98 3.62 9.57 3.69
C ILE A 98 4.53 9.26 4.90
N LEU A 99 4.88 7.99 5.09
CA LEU A 99 5.69 7.54 6.25
C LEU A 99 7.12 8.14 6.25
N PHE A 100 7.69 8.41 5.08
CA PHE A 100 9.00 9.04 4.94
C PHE A 100 8.93 10.58 4.86
N ASN A 101 7.77 11.19 5.10
CA ASN A 101 7.57 12.64 4.97
C ASN A 101 8.04 13.21 3.60
N ALA A 102 7.95 12.41 2.54
CA ALA A 102 8.41 12.77 1.20
C ALA A 102 7.33 13.50 0.39
N LYS A 103 6.25 13.95 1.04
CA LYS A 103 5.06 14.49 0.35
C LYS A 103 5.26 15.87 -0.29
N GLU A 104 6.19 16.67 0.20
CA GLU A 104 6.55 17.98 -0.39
C GLU A 104 7.73 17.86 -1.38
N THR A 105 8.22 16.63 -1.60
CA THR A 105 9.37 16.39 -2.45
C THR A 105 8.96 16.02 -3.87
N THR A 106 9.94 15.94 -4.77
CA THR A 106 9.75 15.45 -6.14
C THR A 106 9.15 14.05 -6.20
N PHE A 107 9.29 13.23 -5.16
CA PHE A 107 8.65 11.91 -5.07
C PHE A 107 7.12 12.01 -5.16
N ASN A 108 6.49 13.01 -4.53
CA ASN A 108 5.04 13.15 -4.58
C ASN A 108 4.52 13.88 -5.83
N SER A 109 5.40 14.36 -6.70
CA SER A 109 4.99 15.08 -7.91
C SER A 109 4.18 14.21 -8.86
N THR A 110 3.28 14.83 -9.62
CA THR A 110 2.45 14.14 -10.61
C THR A 110 3.30 13.38 -11.63
N SER A 111 4.40 13.98 -12.07
CA SER A 111 5.33 13.37 -13.03
C SER A 111 5.96 12.09 -12.46
N THR A 112 6.44 12.11 -11.21
CA THR A 112 7.02 10.93 -10.58
C THR A 112 6.00 9.80 -10.43
N LYS A 113 4.79 10.11 -9.95
CA LYS A 113 3.71 9.12 -9.85
C LYS A 113 3.33 8.51 -11.20
N PHE A 114 3.33 9.33 -12.25
CA PHE A 114 3.10 8.87 -13.62
C PHE A 114 4.20 7.90 -14.08
N TYR A 115 5.48 8.25 -13.89
CA TYR A 115 6.60 7.36 -14.24
C TYR A 115 6.57 6.05 -13.47
N ILE A 116 6.26 6.07 -12.16
CA ILE A 116 6.13 4.87 -11.34
C ILE A 116 4.96 4.00 -11.84
N THR A 117 3.86 4.60 -12.27
CA THR A 117 2.71 3.88 -12.83
C THR A 117 3.08 3.14 -14.11
N ILE A 118 3.80 3.81 -15.02
CA ILE A 118 4.31 3.18 -16.24
C ILE A 118 5.29 2.06 -15.89
N ALA A 119 6.28 2.33 -15.02
CA ALA A 119 7.29 1.37 -14.64
C ALA A 119 6.69 0.12 -13.98
N ALA A 120 5.73 0.30 -13.05
CA ALA A 120 5.02 -0.80 -12.41
C ALA A 120 4.22 -1.62 -13.44
N THR A 121 3.52 -0.96 -14.36
CA THR A 121 2.72 -1.64 -15.39
C THR A 121 3.60 -2.47 -16.33
N ILE A 122 4.70 -1.89 -16.81
CA ILE A 122 5.67 -2.58 -17.68
C ILE A 122 6.33 -3.73 -16.92
N GLY A 123 6.77 -3.52 -15.68
CA GLY A 123 7.39 -4.54 -14.85
C GLY A 123 6.47 -5.73 -14.61
N VAL A 124 5.20 -5.48 -14.32
CA VAL A 124 4.17 -6.52 -14.16
C VAL A 124 3.92 -7.28 -15.46
N LEU A 125 3.85 -6.58 -16.60
CA LEU A 125 3.69 -7.22 -17.91
C LEU A 125 4.90 -8.09 -18.26
N ALA A 126 6.11 -7.60 -18.02
CA ALA A 126 7.34 -8.36 -18.24
C ALA A 126 7.38 -9.62 -17.36
N ALA A 127 7.06 -9.50 -16.07
CA ALA A 127 6.97 -10.63 -15.15
C ALA A 127 5.93 -11.66 -15.62
N TYR A 128 4.78 -11.20 -16.11
CA TYR A 128 3.74 -12.06 -16.66
C TYR A 128 4.22 -12.85 -17.88
N ILE A 129 4.90 -12.19 -18.83
CA ILE A 129 5.44 -12.85 -20.03
C ILE A 129 6.51 -13.88 -19.66
N LEU A 130 7.41 -13.55 -18.73
CA LEU A 130 8.47 -14.45 -18.27
C LEU A 130 7.90 -15.70 -17.59
N ASP A 131 6.92 -15.53 -16.69
CA ASP A 131 6.21 -16.64 -16.04
C ASP A 131 5.49 -17.52 -17.07
N HIS A 132 4.83 -16.92 -18.06
CA HIS A 132 4.15 -17.66 -19.12
C HIS A 132 5.13 -18.48 -19.98
N ARG A 133 6.26 -17.88 -20.38
CA ARG A 133 7.32 -18.58 -21.14
C ARG A 133 7.94 -19.73 -20.35
N SER A 134 8.21 -19.53 -19.06
CA SER A 134 8.74 -20.58 -18.18
C SER A 134 7.81 -21.79 -18.13
N LYS A 135 6.50 -21.56 -17.96
CA LYS A 135 5.49 -22.63 -17.94
C LYS A 135 5.36 -23.38 -19.27
N LEU A 136 5.50 -22.71 -20.40
CA LEU A 136 5.51 -23.36 -21.72
C LEU A 136 6.73 -24.26 -21.91
N ASN A 137 7.91 -23.80 -21.50
CA ASN A 137 9.15 -24.58 -21.60
C ASN A 137 9.11 -25.85 -20.74
N LEU A 138 8.53 -25.77 -19.53
CA LEU A 138 8.35 -26.93 -18.66
C LEU A 138 7.46 -28.00 -19.31
N LYS A 139 6.31 -27.61 -19.88
CA LYS A 139 5.41 -28.55 -20.58
C LYS A 139 6.07 -29.23 -21.77
N LYS A 140 6.93 -28.52 -22.50
CA LYS A 140 7.66 -29.09 -23.64
C LYS A 140 8.64 -30.18 -23.18
N GLY A 141 9.38 -29.94 -22.09
CA GLY A 141 10.32 -30.93 -21.54
C GLY A 141 9.63 -32.18 -20.98
N GLU A 142 8.47 -32.04 -20.34
CA GLU A 142 7.69 -33.19 -19.85
C GLU A 142 7.17 -34.06 -21.02
N GLY A 143 6.78 -33.45 -22.14
CA GLY A 143 6.32 -34.18 -23.33
C GLY A 143 7.44 -34.95 -24.05
N GLU A 144 8.68 -34.47 -24.02
CA GLU A 144 9.84 -35.17 -24.60
C GLU A 144 10.26 -36.39 -23.77
N HIS A 145 10.12 -36.35 -22.43
CA HIS A 145 10.45 -37.48 -21.55
C HIS A 145 9.36 -38.56 -21.46
N ALA A 146 8.09 -38.22 -21.68
CA ALA A 146 7.01 -39.21 -21.67
C ALA A 146 6.91 -40.04 -22.97
N GLY A 147 7.65 -39.64 -24.03
CA GLY A 147 7.67 -40.31 -25.33
C GLY A 147 8.91 -41.19 -25.59
N SER A 148 9.83 -41.32 -24.61
CA SER A 148 11.01 -42.21 -24.65
C SER A 148 10.82 -43.43 -23.75
#